data_AF-A0A291GGG7-F1
#
_entry.id   AF-A0A291GGG7-F1
#
_cell.length_a   1.000
_cell.length_b   1.000
_cell.length_c   1.000
_cell.angle_alpha   90.00
_cell.angle_beta   90.00
_cell.angle_gamma   90.00
#
_symmetry.space_group_name_H-M   'P 1'
#
loop_
_entity.id
_entity.type
_entity.pdbx_description
1 polymer ?
#
loop_
_entity_poly.entity_id
_entity_poly.type
_entity_poly.pdbx_seq_one_letter_code
_entity_poly.pdbx_strand_id
1 'polypeptide(L)'
;MLSIEKQLSAITMAVILIANPATTIAAENSWHCDGATNIDDDEIKARAPNRAMVRVLQEYRDRWDAQHMRAQCEAFVKGEPHEISCLNGRRNWDEIEAMVPEEVWELPRSAVRPIYLALQEEDSGASAALAYCRDVGAIE
;
A
#
# COMPACT_ATOMS: atom_id res chain seq x y z
N MET A 1 -10.39 -35.70 55.74
CA MET A 1 -10.21 -34.54 54.84
C MET A 1 -8.76 -34.54 54.38
N LEU A 2 -8.47 -35.08 53.19
CA LEU A 2 -7.14 -35.00 52.58
C LEU A 2 -7.03 -33.65 51.85
N SER A 3 -6.07 -32.83 52.25
CA SER A 3 -5.76 -31.55 51.58
C SER A 3 -4.75 -31.82 50.47
N ILE A 4 -5.14 -31.49 49.23
CA ILE A 4 -4.33 -31.60 48.02
C ILE A 4 -3.52 -30.31 47.89
N GLU A 5 -2.22 -30.39 48.18
CA GLU A 5 -1.28 -29.29 47.91
C GLU A 5 -1.01 -29.19 46.40
N LYS A 6 -1.48 -28.09 45.80
CA LYS A 6 -1.28 -27.73 44.41
C LYS A 6 0.19 -27.37 44.17
N GLN A 7 0.85 -28.18 43.35
CA GLN A 7 2.16 -27.91 42.74
C GLN A 7 2.11 -26.60 41.93
N LEU A 8 2.89 -25.60 42.34
CA LEU A 8 3.19 -24.42 41.52
C LEU A 8 4.28 -24.82 40.50
N SER A 9 3.90 -24.94 39.22
CA SER A 9 4.87 -25.12 38.13
C SER A 9 5.11 -23.77 37.48
N ALA A 10 6.32 -23.23 37.63
CA ALA A 10 6.77 -22.00 36.99
C ALA A 10 7.13 -22.28 35.52
N ILE A 11 6.39 -21.68 34.59
CA ILE A 11 6.70 -21.73 33.15
C ILE A 11 7.57 -20.51 32.82
N THR A 12 8.86 -20.76 32.60
CA THR A 12 9.81 -19.78 32.06
C THR A 12 9.62 -19.73 30.54
N MET A 13 8.97 -18.69 30.02
CA MET A 13 8.88 -18.43 28.57
C MET A 13 10.21 -17.82 28.09
N ALA A 14 10.97 -18.58 27.30
CA ALA A 14 12.12 -18.06 26.56
C ALA A 14 11.61 -17.40 25.27
N VAL A 15 11.78 -16.08 25.15
CA VAL A 15 11.51 -15.33 23.92
C VAL A 15 12.69 -15.52 22.97
N ILE A 16 12.47 -16.23 21.87
CA ILE A 16 13.43 -16.33 20.76
C ILE A 16 13.18 -15.13 19.83
N LEU A 17 14.08 -14.16 19.86
CA LEU A 17 14.15 -13.10 18.85
C LEU A 17 14.73 -13.70 17.57
N ILE A 18 13.88 -13.89 16.56
CA ILE A 18 14.29 -14.25 15.21
C ILE A 18 14.71 -12.93 14.54
N ALA A 19 16.02 -12.69 14.42
CA ALA A 19 16.54 -11.57 13.66
C ALA A 19 16.43 -11.89 12.16
N ASN A 20 15.59 -11.14 11.44
CA ASN A 20 15.50 -11.18 9.98
C ASN A 20 16.55 -10.22 9.38
N PRO A 21 17.52 -10.69 8.57
CA PRO A 21 18.47 -9.82 7.91
C PRO A 21 17.93 -9.41 6.53
N ALA A 22 17.22 -8.29 6.47
CA ALA A 22 17.02 -7.52 5.23
C ALA A 22 16.64 -6.07 5.57
N THR A 23 17.53 -5.35 6.25
CA THR A 23 17.41 -3.89 6.39
C THR A 23 18.19 -3.22 5.27
N THR A 24 17.57 -3.13 4.09
CA THR A 24 17.73 -1.90 3.31
C THR A 24 17.17 -0.79 4.19
N ILE A 25 18.04 0.12 4.64
CA ILE A 25 17.61 1.32 5.35
C ILE A 25 16.88 2.15 4.29
N ALA A 26 15.56 1.94 4.16
CA ALA A 26 14.72 2.92 3.50
C ALA A 26 14.99 4.26 4.17
N ALA A 27 15.17 5.33 3.40
CA ALA A 27 15.24 6.67 3.96
C ALA A 27 14.03 6.79 4.91
N GLU A 28 14.31 7.00 6.20
CA GLU A 28 13.26 7.07 7.21
C GLU A 28 12.27 8.15 6.77
N ASN A 29 10.99 7.80 6.71
CA ASN A 29 9.93 8.73 6.34
C ASN A 29 10.08 9.35 4.93
N SER A 30 10.25 8.50 3.91
CA SER A 30 10.27 8.94 2.51
C SER A 30 9.45 8.04 1.61
N TRP A 31 8.66 8.63 0.73
CA TRP A 31 7.93 7.92 -0.33
C TRP A 31 8.82 7.58 -1.55
N HIS A 32 10.10 7.98 -1.52
CA HIS A 32 11.04 7.72 -2.59
C HIS A 32 11.36 6.22 -2.70
N CYS A 33 11.41 5.73 -3.93
CA CYS A 33 11.84 4.37 -4.24
C CYS A 33 13.23 4.39 -4.89
N ASP A 34 14.23 3.82 -4.22
CA ASP A 34 15.53 3.55 -4.84
C ASP A 34 15.41 2.37 -5.81
N GLY A 35 15.84 2.54 -7.06
CA GLY A 35 15.92 1.45 -8.05
C GLY A 35 14.76 1.38 -9.04
N ALA A 36 14.45 0.15 -9.51
CA ALA A 36 13.68 -0.08 -10.74
C ALA A 36 12.21 0.40 -10.66
N THR A 37 11.75 1.09 -11.71
CA THR A 37 10.41 1.67 -11.85
C THR A 37 9.30 0.66 -12.18
N ASN A 38 9.66 -0.60 -12.45
CA ASN A 38 8.76 -1.59 -13.06
C ASN A 38 8.48 -2.79 -12.13
N ILE A 39 8.68 -2.66 -10.82
CA ILE A 39 8.49 -3.78 -9.86
C ILE A 39 7.06 -4.35 -9.92
N ASP A 40 6.09 -3.50 -10.20
CA ASP A 40 4.67 -3.84 -10.19
C ASP A 40 4.09 -4.17 -11.59
N ASP A 41 4.92 -4.08 -12.63
CA ASP A 41 4.48 -4.22 -14.02
C ASP A 41 3.90 -5.60 -14.34
N ASP A 42 4.44 -6.65 -13.72
CA ASP A 42 3.98 -8.01 -13.98
C ASP A 42 2.69 -8.31 -13.21
N GLU A 43 2.56 -7.76 -12.00
CA GLU A 43 1.35 -7.89 -11.17
C GLU A 43 0.14 -7.23 -11.85
N ILE A 44 0.31 -6.01 -12.35
CA ILE A 44 -0.78 -5.30 -13.04
C ILE A 44 -1.16 -5.96 -14.38
N LYS A 45 -0.19 -6.56 -15.09
CA LYS A 45 -0.47 -7.30 -16.33
C LYS A 45 -1.17 -8.62 -16.07
N ALA A 46 -0.87 -9.29 -14.96
CA ALA A 46 -1.53 -10.55 -14.58
C ALA A 46 -3.01 -10.33 -14.23
N ARG A 47 -3.34 -9.16 -13.66
CA ARG A 47 -4.69 -8.77 -13.25
C ARG A 47 -5.54 -8.18 -14.37
N ALA A 48 -4.92 -7.48 -15.32
CA ALA A 48 -5.64 -6.83 -16.40
C ALA A 48 -6.03 -7.80 -17.54
N PRO A 49 -7.31 -7.90 -17.93
CA PRO A 49 -7.73 -8.76 -19.05
C PRO A 49 -7.24 -8.26 -20.42
N ASN A 50 -6.81 -7.00 -20.52
CA ASN A 50 -6.26 -6.42 -21.75
C ASN A 50 -5.40 -5.18 -21.47
N ARG A 51 -4.64 -4.71 -22.48
CA ARG A 51 -3.77 -3.54 -22.36
C ARG A 51 -4.46 -2.22 -21.99
N ALA A 52 -5.76 -2.07 -22.28
CA ALA A 52 -6.49 -0.86 -21.86
C ALA A 52 -6.79 -0.91 -20.36
N MET A 53 -7.14 -2.09 -19.83
CA MET A 53 -7.34 -2.28 -18.39
C MET A 53 -6.04 -2.16 -17.59
N VAL A 54 -4.88 -2.52 -18.15
CA VAL A 54 -3.57 -2.22 -17.50
C VAL A 54 -3.49 -0.74 -17.17
N ARG A 55 -3.89 0.13 -18.10
CA ARG A 55 -3.80 1.59 -17.89
C ARG A 55 -4.83 2.08 -16.88
N VAL A 56 -6.05 1.55 -16.91
CA VAL A 56 -7.06 1.86 -15.89
C VAL A 56 -6.54 1.49 -14.50
N LEU A 57 -5.97 0.29 -14.33
CA LEU A 57 -5.39 -0.12 -13.06
C LEU A 57 -4.20 0.75 -12.63
N GLN A 58 -3.43 1.33 -13.55
CA GLN A 58 -2.36 2.27 -13.19
C GLN A 58 -2.94 3.55 -12.58
N GLU A 59 -4.02 4.10 -13.16
CA GLU A 59 -4.69 5.28 -12.61
C GLU A 59 -5.29 4.99 -11.22
N TYR A 60 -5.92 3.84 -11.03
CA TYR A 60 -6.47 3.45 -9.72
C TYR A 60 -5.39 3.12 -8.69
N ARG A 61 -4.27 2.53 -9.11
CA ARG A 61 -3.08 2.36 -8.26
C ARG A 61 -2.57 3.69 -7.76
N ASP A 62 -2.43 4.69 -8.63
CA ASP A 62 -1.91 6.01 -8.25
C ASP A 62 -2.86 6.73 -7.27
N ARG A 63 -4.17 6.52 -7.40
CA ARG A 63 -5.19 7.00 -6.44
C ARG A 63 -5.13 6.29 -5.09
N TRP A 64 -4.97 4.97 -5.12
CA TRP A 64 -4.80 4.17 -3.91
C TRP A 64 -3.51 4.60 -3.19
N ASP A 65 -2.40 4.77 -3.91
CA ASP A 65 -1.13 5.27 -3.37
C ASP A 65 -1.36 6.61 -2.66
N ALA A 66 -2.04 7.56 -3.30
CA ALA A 66 -2.34 8.86 -2.69
C ALA A 66 -3.16 8.74 -1.40
N GLN A 67 -4.19 7.88 -1.38
CA GLN A 67 -5.01 7.63 -0.20
C GLN A 67 -4.20 6.95 0.92
N HIS A 68 -3.37 5.97 0.56
CA HIS A 68 -2.52 5.26 1.50
C HIS A 68 -1.48 6.22 2.11
N MET A 69 -0.78 7.00 1.29
CA MET A 69 0.18 8.01 1.74
C MET A 69 -0.46 9.00 2.71
N ARG A 70 -1.63 9.50 2.36
CA ARG A 70 -2.42 10.40 3.22
C ARG A 70 -2.72 9.74 4.57
N ALA A 71 -3.21 8.50 4.57
CA ALA A 71 -3.53 7.76 5.79
C ALA A 71 -2.30 7.53 6.69
N GLN A 72 -1.14 7.20 6.11
CA GLN A 72 0.10 7.01 6.88
C GLN A 72 0.58 8.33 7.52
N CYS A 73 0.48 9.44 6.80
CA CYS A 73 0.83 10.75 7.35
C CYS A 73 -0.19 11.24 8.40
N GLU A 74 -1.47 10.85 8.31
CA GLU A 74 -2.44 11.08 9.38
C GLU A 74 -2.16 10.26 10.64
N ALA A 75 -1.76 8.99 10.48
CA ALA A 75 -1.35 8.14 11.58
C ALA A 75 -0.09 8.69 12.28
N PHE A 76 0.89 9.19 11.51
CA PHE A 76 2.05 9.92 12.04
C PHE A 76 1.64 11.07 12.97
N VAL A 77 0.73 11.94 12.53
CA VAL A 77 0.25 13.09 13.33
C VAL A 77 -0.44 12.65 14.63
N LYS A 78 -1.13 11.51 14.60
CA LYS A 78 -1.83 10.96 15.78
C LYS A 78 -0.89 10.21 16.73
N GLY A 79 0.37 9.99 16.36
CA GLY A 79 1.28 9.11 17.08
C GLY A 79 0.88 7.63 16.99
N GLU A 80 0.09 7.27 15.97
CA GLU A 80 -0.31 5.90 15.69
C GLU A 80 0.79 5.18 14.88
N PRO A 81 0.82 3.83 14.91
CA PRO A 81 1.69 3.07 14.02
C PRO A 81 1.46 3.47 12.57
N HIS A 82 2.54 3.78 11.87
CA HIS A 82 2.52 4.21 10.48
C HIS A 82 3.75 3.67 9.75
N GLU A 83 3.68 3.69 8.43
CA GLU A 83 4.76 3.27 7.55
C GLU A 83 4.87 4.19 6.34
N ILE A 84 5.82 5.11 6.42
CA ILE A 84 6.12 6.07 5.36
C ILE A 84 7.36 5.57 4.61
N SER A 85 7.13 4.78 3.57
CA SER A 85 8.19 4.18 2.76
C SER A 85 7.72 3.88 1.34
N CYS A 86 8.65 3.61 0.42
CA CYS A 86 8.36 3.16 -0.94
C CYS A 86 7.33 2.01 -0.98
N LEU A 87 6.33 2.12 -1.86
CA LEU A 87 5.24 1.16 -2.00
C LEU A 87 5.49 0.05 -3.05
N ASN A 88 6.60 0.09 -3.78
CA ASN A 88 6.88 -0.90 -4.82
C ASN A 88 6.92 -2.33 -4.27
N GLY A 89 6.17 -3.24 -4.89
CA GLY A 89 6.04 -4.63 -4.47
C GLY A 89 5.20 -4.84 -3.20
N ARG A 90 4.54 -3.79 -2.70
CA ARG A 90 3.85 -3.79 -1.40
C ARG A 90 2.41 -3.29 -1.43
N ARG A 91 1.93 -2.89 -2.60
CA ARG A 91 0.58 -2.38 -2.79
C ARG A 91 -0.46 -3.48 -2.56
N ASN A 92 -1.60 -3.12 -1.99
CA ASN A 92 -2.73 -4.02 -1.88
C ASN A 92 -3.52 -3.99 -3.18
N TRP A 93 -3.20 -4.92 -4.08
CA TRP A 93 -3.85 -4.99 -5.39
C TRP A 93 -5.33 -5.35 -5.34
N ASP A 94 -5.76 -6.12 -4.34
CA ASP A 94 -7.18 -6.48 -4.21
C ASP A 94 -8.01 -5.23 -3.84
N GLU A 95 -7.46 -4.33 -3.02
CA GLU A 95 -8.07 -3.02 -2.74
C GLU A 95 -8.07 -2.12 -3.99
N ILE A 96 -6.99 -2.10 -4.76
CA ILE A 96 -6.89 -1.34 -6.01
C ILE A 96 -7.95 -1.82 -7.02
N GLU A 97 -8.12 -3.14 -7.18
CA GLU A 97 -9.14 -3.69 -8.06
C GLU A 97 -10.55 -3.36 -7.59
N ALA A 98 -10.79 -3.39 -6.27
CA ALA A 98 -12.07 -3.03 -5.68
C ALA A 98 -12.43 -1.54 -5.86
N MET A 99 -11.47 -0.66 -6.12
CA MET A 99 -11.73 0.74 -6.46
C MET A 99 -12.24 0.92 -7.90
N VAL A 100 -11.98 -0.03 -8.79
CA VAL A 100 -12.45 0.02 -10.18
C VAL A 100 -13.94 -0.33 -10.23
N PRO A 101 -14.81 0.51 -10.82
CA PRO A 101 -16.24 0.19 -10.94
C PRO A 101 -16.45 -1.13 -11.69
N GLU A 102 -17.37 -1.96 -11.19
CA GLU A 102 -17.59 -3.33 -11.67
C GLU A 102 -17.85 -3.36 -13.18
N GLU A 103 -18.63 -2.39 -13.69
CA GLU A 103 -19.01 -2.31 -15.09
C GLU A 103 -17.80 -2.14 -16.01
N VAL A 104 -16.71 -1.53 -15.52
CA VAL A 104 -15.49 -1.29 -16.33
C VAL A 104 -14.79 -2.60 -16.69
N TRP A 105 -14.86 -3.60 -15.80
CA TRP A 105 -14.24 -4.92 -16.02
C TRP A 105 -14.89 -5.70 -17.15
N GLU A 106 -16.19 -5.51 -17.37
CA GLU A 106 -16.97 -6.23 -18.38
C GLU A 106 -16.87 -5.58 -19.77
N LEU A 107 -16.32 -4.37 -19.86
CA LEU A 107 -16.27 -3.64 -21.12
C LEU A 107 -15.28 -4.26 -22.12
N PRO A 108 -15.64 -4.28 -23.43
CA PRO A 108 -14.67 -4.59 -24.45
C PRO A 108 -13.57 -3.54 -24.47
N ARG A 109 -12.36 -3.93 -24.86
CA ARG A 109 -11.16 -3.06 -24.92
C ARG A 109 -11.41 -1.68 -25.56
N SER A 110 -12.25 -1.61 -26.60
CA SER A 110 -12.59 -0.36 -27.29
C SER A 110 -13.37 0.64 -26.41
N ALA A 111 -14.20 0.14 -25.49
CA ALA A 111 -14.99 0.94 -24.57
C ALA A 111 -14.23 1.33 -23.28
N VAL A 112 -13.14 0.63 -22.95
CA VAL A 112 -12.25 0.96 -21.82
C VAL A 112 -11.41 2.22 -22.10
N ARG A 113 -10.97 2.43 -23.34
CA ARG A 113 -10.07 3.56 -23.68
C ARG A 113 -10.66 4.93 -23.31
N PRO A 114 -11.93 5.25 -23.61
CA PRO A 114 -12.54 6.50 -23.16
C PRO A 114 -12.51 6.69 -21.64
N ILE A 115 -12.73 5.63 -20.86
CA ILE A 115 -12.67 5.67 -19.39
C ILE A 115 -11.27 6.02 -18.91
N TYR A 116 -10.25 5.36 -19.46
CA TYR A 116 -8.85 5.68 -19.18
C TYR A 116 -8.49 7.15 -19.51
N LEU A 117 -9.04 7.71 -20.60
CA LEU A 117 -8.80 9.12 -20.93
C LEU A 117 -9.46 10.06 -19.93
N ALA A 118 -10.68 9.75 -19.48
CA ALA A 118 -11.33 10.53 -18.43
C ALA A 118 -10.56 10.48 -17.10
N LEU A 119 -10.08 9.30 -16.70
CA LEU A 119 -9.30 9.12 -15.47
C LEU A 119 -8.00 9.94 -15.45
N GLN A 120 -7.37 10.17 -16.61
CA GLN A 120 -6.17 11.01 -16.74
C GLN A 120 -6.46 12.52 -16.61
N GLU A 121 -7.68 12.95 -16.90
CA GLU A 121 -8.08 14.36 -16.74
C GLU A 121 -8.37 14.69 -15.27
N GLU A 122 -8.61 13.66 -14.45
CA GLU A 122 -8.85 13.77 -13.03
C GLU A 122 -7.53 13.76 -12.24
N ASP A 123 -7.50 14.49 -11.12
CA ASP A 123 -6.36 14.44 -10.18
C ASP A 123 -6.37 13.11 -9.41
N SER A 124 -5.23 12.43 -9.36
CA SER A 124 -5.05 11.23 -8.53
C SER A 124 -5.03 11.56 -7.03
N GLY A 125 -4.76 12.82 -6.68
CA GLY A 125 -4.59 13.30 -5.31
C GLY A 125 -3.16 13.14 -4.79
N ALA A 126 -2.24 12.57 -5.58
CA ALA A 126 -0.86 12.30 -5.14
C ALA A 126 -0.12 13.58 -4.71
N SER A 127 -0.28 14.66 -5.46
CA SER A 127 0.35 15.95 -5.11
C SER A 127 -0.21 16.51 -3.79
N ALA A 128 -1.51 16.39 -3.56
CA ALA A 128 -2.15 16.85 -2.34
C ALA A 128 -1.75 15.99 -1.12
N ALA A 129 -1.65 14.67 -1.30
CA ALA A 129 -1.18 13.77 -0.25
C ALA A 129 0.27 14.08 0.14
N LEU A 130 1.17 14.25 -0.83
CA LEU A 130 2.56 14.65 -0.58
C LEU A 130 2.67 16.01 0.11
N ALA A 131 1.89 17.00 -0.36
CA ALA A 131 1.87 18.33 0.25
C ALA A 131 1.45 18.27 1.72
N TYR A 132 0.42 17.49 2.03
CA TYR A 132 0.01 17.29 3.42
C TYR A 132 1.09 16.60 4.26
N CYS A 133 1.70 15.53 3.76
CA CYS A 133 2.76 14.83 4.47
C CYS A 133 3.91 15.78 4.85
N ARG A 134 4.30 16.71 3.95
CA ARG A 134 5.29 17.75 4.24
C ARG A 134 4.80 18.76 5.26
N ASP A 135 3.58 19.25 5.10
CA ASP A 135 2.98 20.26 5.99
C ASP A 135 2.94 19.80 7.46
N VAL A 136 2.64 18.51 7.67
CA VAL A 136 2.60 17.92 9.02
C VAL A 136 3.95 17.40 9.51
N GLY A 137 5.03 17.58 8.73
CA GLY A 137 6.38 17.13 9.07
C GLY A 137 6.55 15.62 9.06
N ALA A 138 5.66 14.89 8.38
CA ALA A 138 5.76 13.44 8.21
C ALA A 138 6.83 13.06 7.18
N ILE A 139 7.21 13.95 6.26
CA ILE A 139 8.31 13.79 5.30
C ILE A 139 9.00 15.16 5.09
N GLU A 140 10.20 15.16 4.50
CA GLU A 140 10.91 16.38 4.06
C GLU A 140 10.36 17.02 2.76
#